data_AF-A0A8T7F5Q0-F1
#
_entry.id   AF-A0A8T7F5Q0-F1
#
_cell.length_a   1.000
_cell.length_b   1.000
_cell.length_c   1.000
_cell.angle_alpha   90.00
_cell.angle_beta   90.00
_cell.angle_gamma   90.00
#
_symmetry.space_group_name_H-M   'P 1'
#
loop_
_entity.id
_entity.type
_entity.pdbx_description
1 polymer ?
#
loop_
_entity_poly.entity_id
_entity_poly.type
_entity_poly.pdbx_seq_one_letter_code
_entity_poly.pdbx_strand_id
1 'polypeptide(L)'
;MTDFEILSLVGLVFGLIVGPLTARSSIRREKIYGGTPAKLLHLLAAGMYVATPPTILTGVVVGVSLKTLFPLALALIFGSLGILLIFATFEKQARPAHDAKSERGWTAEDARTSGL
;
A
#
# COMPACT_ATOMS: atom_id res chain seq x y z
N MET A 1 24.01 -18.94 -4.61
CA MET A 1 23.07 -17.82 -4.47
C MET A 1 23.43 -17.11 -3.18
N THR A 2 23.73 -15.81 -3.23
CA THR A 2 24.03 -15.01 -2.03
C THR A 2 22.77 -14.78 -1.21
N ASP A 3 22.90 -14.46 0.08
CA ASP A 3 21.74 -14.15 0.94
C ASP A 3 20.90 -13.02 0.35
N PHE A 4 21.56 -12.02 -0.25
CA PHE A 4 20.90 -10.90 -0.91
C PHE A 4 20.08 -11.34 -2.15
N GLU A 5 20.60 -12.27 -2.94
CA GLU A 5 19.87 -12.86 -4.07
C GLU A 5 18.63 -13.64 -3.60
N ILE A 6 18.75 -14.42 -2.52
CA ILE A 6 17.63 -15.15 -1.91
C ILE A 6 16.53 -14.17 -1.47
N LEU A 7 16.92 -13.14 -0.70
CA LEU A 7 16.00 -12.11 -0.22
C LEU A 7 15.29 -11.38 -1.36
N SER A 8 16.05 -10.97 -2.38
CA SER A 8 15.53 -10.25 -3.54
C SER A 8 14.55 -11.11 -4.33
N LEU A 9 14.87 -12.41 -4.52
CA LEU A 9 14.00 -13.35 -5.22
C LEU A 9 12.70 -13.56 -4.46
N VAL A 10 12.74 -13.81 -3.15
CA VAL A 10 11.54 -13.99 -2.33
C VAL A 10 10.69 -12.71 -2.35
N GLY A 11 11.29 -11.55 -2.11
CA GLY A 11 10.58 -10.28 -2.14
C GLY A 11 9.92 -10.02 -3.49
N LEU A 12 10.63 -10.28 -4.59
CA LEU A 12 10.10 -10.12 -5.94
C LEU A 12 8.94 -11.08 -6.22
N VAL A 13 9.08 -12.36 -5.87
CA VAL A 13 8.03 -13.38 -6.09
C VAL A 13 6.77 -13.03 -5.31
N PHE A 14 6.88 -12.71 -4.02
CA PHE A 14 5.72 -12.36 -3.20
C PHE A 14 5.11 -11.01 -3.62
N GLY A 15 5.95 -10.02 -3.95
CA GLY A 15 5.48 -8.73 -4.45
C GLY A 15 4.72 -8.84 -5.77
N LEU A 16 5.20 -9.66 -6.72
CA LEU A 16 4.57 -9.86 -8.03
C LEU A 16 3.33 -10.77 -7.98
N ILE A 17 3.26 -11.73 -7.06
CA ILE A 17 2.12 -12.65 -6.96
C ILE A 17 1.06 -12.08 -6.02
N VAL A 18 1.43 -11.75 -4.79
CA VAL A 18 0.50 -11.34 -3.73
C VAL A 18 0.17 -9.85 -3.79
N GLY A 19 1.09 -9.02 -4.31
CA GLY A 19 0.85 -7.59 -4.52
C GLY A 19 -0.39 -7.30 -5.39
N PRO A 20 -0.52 -7.86 -6.60
CA PRO A 20 -1.71 -7.67 -7.43
C PRO A 20 -2.99 -8.17 -6.78
N LEU A 21 -2.95 -9.29 -6.03
CA LEU A 21 -4.12 -9.80 -5.32
C LEU A 21 -4.56 -8.82 -4.22
N THR A 22 -3.59 -8.26 -3.48
CA THR A 22 -3.83 -7.29 -2.42
C THR A 22 -4.37 -5.98 -2.99
N ALA A 23 -3.76 -5.46 -4.06
CA ALA A 23 -4.23 -4.26 -4.76
C ALA A 23 -5.65 -4.44 -5.31
N ARG A 24 -5.94 -5.58 -5.95
CA ARG A 24 -7.31 -5.91 -6.41
C ARG A 24 -8.30 -5.99 -5.25
N SER A 25 -7.90 -6.57 -4.12
CA SER A 25 -8.73 -6.65 -2.93
C SER A 25 -9.04 -5.27 -2.35
N SER A 26 -8.04 -4.39 -2.28
CA SER A 26 -8.21 -3.01 -1.82
C SER A 26 -9.11 -2.21 -2.76
N ILE A 27 -8.89 -2.28 -4.08
CA ILE A 27 -9.71 -1.58 -5.09
C ILE A 27 -11.19 -2.00 -5.06
N ARG A 28 -11.49 -3.25 -4.69
CA ARG A 28 -12.88 -3.71 -4.52
C ARG A 28 -13.58 -3.09 -3.30
N ARG A 29 -12.81 -2.65 -2.29
CA ARG A 29 -13.34 -2.03 -1.06
C ARG A 29 -13.43 -0.53 -1.19
N GLU A 30 -12.43 0.10 -1.80
CA GLU A 30 -12.40 1.54 -2.05
C GLU A 30 -11.97 1.80 -3.49
N LYS A 31 -12.81 2.52 -4.23
CA LYS A 31 -12.55 2.83 -5.64
C LYS A 31 -11.43 3.86 -5.75
N ILE A 32 -10.49 3.60 -6.66
CA ILE A 32 -9.47 4.57 -7.07
C ILE A 32 -10.01 5.44 -8.21
N TYR A 33 -10.06 6.74 -7.99
CA TYR A 33 -10.48 7.80 -8.90
C TYR A 33 -9.33 8.38 -9.74
N GLY A 34 -8.08 8.36 -9.22
CA GLY A 34 -6.88 8.94 -9.86
C GLY A 34 -6.41 8.29 -11.18
N GLY A 35 -7.25 7.50 -11.85
CA GLY A 35 -6.97 6.91 -13.16
C GLY A 35 -5.89 5.82 -13.15
N THR A 36 -5.28 5.59 -14.32
CA THR A 36 -4.25 4.56 -14.52
C THR A 36 -2.97 4.81 -13.69
N PRO A 37 -2.41 6.03 -13.62
CA PRO A 37 -1.22 6.29 -12.81
C PRO A 37 -1.42 5.96 -11.33
N ALA A 38 -2.56 6.35 -10.75
CA ALA A 38 -2.88 6.03 -9.36
C ALA A 38 -3.03 4.52 -9.12
N LYS A 39 -3.67 3.79 -10.05
CA LYS A 39 -3.77 2.32 -9.96
C LYS A 39 -2.40 1.63 -9.99
N LEU A 40 -1.47 2.12 -10.82
CA LEU A 40 -0.11 1.58 -10.90
C LEU A 40 0.69 1.86 -9.63
N LEU A 41 0.63 3.10 -9.11
CA LEU A 41 1.30 3.46 -7.85
C LEU A 41 0.75 2.64 -6.67
N HIS A 42 -0.56 2.48 -6.59
CA HIS A 42 -1.19 1.64 -5.59
C HIS A 42 -0.75 0.17 -5.71
N LEU A 43 -0.67 -0.36 -6.93
CA LEU A 43 -0.17 -1.72 -7.17
C LEU A 43 1.29 -1.89 -6.72
N LEU A 44 2.16 -0.94 -7.05
CA LEU A 44 3.57 -0.96 -6.65
C LEU A 44 3.73 -0.89 -5.13
N ALA A 45 3.00 0.02 -4.48
CA ALA A 45 2.99 0.14 -3.03
C ALA A 45 2.50 -1.16 -2.36
N ALA A 46 1.37 -1.71 -2.81
CA ALA A 46 0.82 -2.96 -2.28
C ALA A 46 1.82 -4.13 -2.44
N GLY A 47 2.47 -4.23 -3.60
CA GLY A 47 3.50 -5.24 -3.84
C GLY A 47 4.69 -5.12 -2.89
N MET A 48 5.26 -3.92 -2.76
CA MET A 48 6.40 -3.69 -1.86
C MET A 48 6.03 -3.90 -0.39
N TYR A 49 4.84 -3.45 0.04
CA TYR A 49 4.37 -3.65 1.40
C TYR A 49 4.23 -5.13 1.75
N VAL A 50 3.54 -5.89 0.90
CA VAL A 50 3.28 -7.32 1.13
C VAL A 50 4.53 -8.19 0.95
N ALA A 51 5.50 -7.75 0.16
CA ALA A 51 6.80 -8.40 0.07
C ALA A 51 7.61 -8.31 1.38
N THR A 52 7.31 -7.35 2.26
CA THR A 52 8.12 -7.11 3.47
C THR A 52 8.15 -8.31 4.42
N PRO A 53 7.01 -8.85 4.93
CA PRO A 53 7.05 -9.97 5.86
C PRO A 53 7.78 -11.22 5.34
N PRO A 54 7.51 -11.76 4.13
CA PRO A 54 8.20 -12.95 3.65
C PRO A 54 9.69 -12.70 3.40
N THR A 55 10.09 -11.49 2.97
CA THR A 55 11.50 -11.13 2.79
C THR A 55 12.23 -11.14 4.14
N ILE A 56 11.68 -10.47 5.16
CA ILE A 56 12.31 -10.38 6.48
C ILE A 56 12.34 -11.74 7.18
N LEU A 57 11.26 -12.53 7.10
CA LEU A 57 11.24 -13.88 7.65
C LEU A 57 12.28 -14.78 6.98
N THR A 58 12.41 -14.71 5.66
CA THR A 58 13.46 -15.45 4.94
C THR A 58 14.85 -15.04 5.42
N GLY A 59 15.08 -13.74 5.60
CA GLY A 59 16.35 -13.23 6.11
C GLY A 59 16.72 -13.76 7.49
N VAL A 60 15.75 -13.88 8.39
CA VAL A 60 15.96 -14.50 9.70
C VAL A 60 16.33 -15.98 9.54
N VAL A 61 15.65 -16.72 8.66
CA VAL A 61 15.90 -18.15 8.43
C VAL A 61 17.28 -18.41 7.83
N VAL A 62 17.74 -17.57 6.89
CA VAL A 62 19.06 -17.72 6.28
C VAL A 62 20.20 -17.13 7.11
N GLY A 63 19.92 -16.56 8.29
CA GLY A 63 20.93 -16.07 9.22
C GLY A 63 21.45 -14.66 8.93
N VAL A 64 20.72 -13.86 8.16
CA VAL A 64 21.09 -12.45 7.92
C VAL A 64 20.97 -11.66 9.21
N SER A 65 21.97 -10.82 9.49
CA SER A 65 22.02 -10.06 10.73
C SER A 65 20.84 -9.09 10.87
N LEU A 66 20.34 -8.90 12.09
CA LEU A 66 19.31 -7.89 12.39
C LEU A 66 19.74 -6.47 12.03
N LYS A 67 21.05 -6.17 12.07
CA LYS A 67 21.60 -4.88 11.65
C LYS A 67 21.33 -4.59 10.16
N THR A 68 21.16 -5.64 9.35
CA THR A 68 20.83 -5.54 7.93
C THR A 68 19.32 -5.64 7.70
N LEU A 69 18.63 -6.57 8.38
CA LEU A 69 17.20 -6.78 8.19
C LEU A 69 16.34 -5.61 8.67
N PHE A 70 16.72 -4.97 9.77
CA PHE A 70 15.92 -3.88 10.33
C PHE A 70 15.86 -2.66 9.39
N PRO A 71 16.98 -2.10 8.89
CA PRO A 71 16.94 -1.05 7.88
C PRO A 71 16.22 -1.47 6.60
N LEU A 72 16.37 -2.72 6.16
CA LEU A 72 15.67 -3.24 4.97
C LEU A 72 14.15 -3.23 5.17
N ALA A 73 13.66 -3.68 6.33
CA ALA A 73 12.24 -3.66 6.67
C ALA A 73 11.70 -2.23 6.65
N LEU A 74 12.42 -1.30 7.27
CA LEU A 74 12.05 0.12 7.26
C LEU A 74 12.05 0.68 5.83
N ALA A 75 13.05 0.35 5.01
CA ALA A 75 13.14 0.81 3.63
C ALA A 75 11.95 0.32 2.78
N LEU A 76 11.52 -0.93 2.94
CA LEU A 76 10.36 -1.46 2.21
C LEU A 76 9.05 -0.82 2.70
N ILE A 77 8.86 -0.67 4.01
CA ILE A 77 7.66 -0.07 4.59
C ILE A 77 7.56 1.42 4.24
N PHE A 78 8.60 2.19 4.54
CA PHE A 78 8.62 3.63 4.26
C PHE A 78 8.72 3.92 2.76
N GLY A 79 9.36 3.05 1.98
CA GLY A 79 9.31 3.09 0.53
C GLY A 79 7.87 2.96 0.04
N SER A 80 7.12 1.98 0.56
CA SER A 80 5.69 1.82 0.23
C SER A 80 4.88 3.03 0.63
N LEU A 81 5.12 3.58 1.83
CA LEU A 81 4.48 4.81 2.26
C LEU A 81 4.80 5.97 1.32
N GLY A 82 6.06 6.13 0.90
CA GLY A 82 6.48 7.16 -0.06
C GLY A 82 5.73 7.05 -1.38
N ILE A 83 5.58 5.84 -1.92
CA ILE A 83 4.77 5.61 -3.13
C ILE A 83 3.29 5.96 -2.89
N LEU A 84 2.74 5.62 -1.72
CA LEU A 84 1.37 5.97 -1.35
C LEU A 84 1.16 7.48 -1.22
N LEU A 85 2.16 8.23 -0.75
CA LEU A 85 2.11 9.70 -0.71
C LEU A 85 2.06 10.28 -2.13
N ILE A 86 2.81 9.72 -3.07
CA ILE A 86 2.75 10.13 -4.48
C ILE A 86 1.37 9.78 -5.06
N PHE A 87 0.88 8.56 -4.81
CA PHE A 87 -0.47 8.13 -5.17
C PHE A 87 -1.55 9.10 -4.68
N ALA A 88 -1.44 9.58 -3.44
CA ALA A 88 -2.38 10.51 -2.85
C ALA A 88 -2.49 11.83 -3.63
N THR A 89 -1.43 12.28 -4.30
CA THR A 89 -1.47 13.50 -5.12
C THR A 89 -2.38 13.33 -6.35
N PHE A 90 -2.38 12.16 -6.98
CA PHE A 90 -3.26 11.83 -8.10
C PHE A 90 -4.70 11.56 -7.64
N GLU A 91 -4.86 10.89 -6.50
CA GLU A 91 -6.17 10.63 -5.90
C GLU A 91 -6.89 11.93 -5.52
N LYS A 92 -6.21 12.82 -4.81
CA LYS A 92 -6.78 14.08 -4.31
C LYS A 92 -7.34 14.94 -5.45
N GLN A 93 -6.67 14.98 -6.60
CA GLN A 93 -7.11 15.78 -7.75
C GLN A 93 -8.34 15.19 -8.45
N ALA A 94 -8.53 13.87 -8.37
CA ALA A 94 -9.58 13.17 -9.10
C ALA A 94 -10.82 12.84 -8.26
N ARG A 95 -10.77 13.02 -6.93
CA ARG A 95 -11.91 12.75 -6.04
C ARG A 95 -13.11 13.65 -6.39
N PRO A 96 -14.32 13.08 -6.55
CA PRO A 96 -15.52 13.87 -6.82
C PRO A 96 -15.83 14.83 -5.67
N ALA A 97 -16.24 16.06 -5.99
CA ALA A 97 -16.66 17.05 -4.98
C ALA A 97 -17.85 16.60 -4.09
N HIS A 98 -18.58 15.55 -4.49
CA HIS A 98 -19.63 14.96 -3.67
C HIS A 98 -19.10 14.22 -2.43
N ASP A 99 -17.90 13.63 -2.48
CA ASP A 99 -17.27 13.00 -1.31
C ASP A 99 -16.80 14.05 -0.28
N ALA A 100 -16.59 15.31 -0.70
CA ALA A 100 -16.30 16.41 0.21
C ALA A 100 -17.46 16.74 1.16
N LYS A 101 -18.71 16.32 0.84
CA LYS A 101 -19.84 16.45 1.78
C LYS A 101 -19.72 15.47 2.94
N SER A 102 -19.20 14.25 2.72
CA SER A 102 -18.95 13.30 3.82
C SER A 102 -17.81 13.73 4.75
N GLU A 103 -16.88 14.57 4.26
CA GLU A 103 -15.78 15.09 5.08
C GLU A 103 -16.15 16.31 5.93
N ARG A 104 -17.30 16.97 5.69
CA ARG A 104 -17.75 18.14 6.51
C ARG A 104 -18.20 17.76 7.93
N GLY A 105 -18.27 16.47 8.25
CA GLY A 105 -18.85 15.97 9.50
C GLY A 105 -20.37 16.08 9.52
N TRP A 106 -21.00 15.37 10.45
CA TRP A 106 -22.46 15.44 10.65
C TRP A 106 -22.85 16.78 11.26
N THR A 107 -23.77 17.50 10.61
CA THR A 107 -24.40 18.68 11.21
C THR A 107 -25.67 18.31 11.96
N ALA A 108 -26.14 19.19 12.84
CA ALA A 108 -27.42 19.01 13.52
C ALA A 108 -28.61 18.96 12.54
N GLU A 109 -28.46 19.57 11.36
CA GLU A 109 -29.43 19.54 10.26
C GLU A 109 -29.47 18.15 9.60
N ASP A 110 -28.29 17.56 9.36
CA ASP A 110 -28.16 16.21 8.80
C ASP A 110 -28.76 15.16 9.75
N ALA A 111 -28.53 15.31 11.06
CA ALA A 111 -29.12 14.43 12.06
C ALA A 111 -30.66 14.46 12.02
N ARG A 112 -31.26 15.66 11.93
CA ARG A 112 -32.72 15.84 11.87
C ARG A 112 -33.36 15.35 10.58
N THR A 113 -32.62 15.36 9.47
CA THR A 113 -33.13 14.98 8.15
C THR A 113 -32.79 13.54 7.75
N SER A 114 -31.86 12.90 8.47
CA SER A 114 -31.39 11.53 8.17
C SER A 114 -32.42 10.42 8.39
N GLY A 115 -33.48 10.68 9.17
CA GLY A 115 -34.48 9.67 9.51
C GLY A 115 -33.95 8.51 10.37
N LEU A 116 -32.75 8.67 10.95
CA LEU A 116 -32.19 7.82 12.01
C LEU A 116 -32.68 8.27 13.39
#